data_AF-A0A2D5YUL9-F1
#
_entry.id   AF-A0A2D5YUL9-F1
#
_cell.length_a   1.000
_cell.length_b   1.000
_cell.length_c   1.000
_cell.angle_alpha   90.00
_cell.angle_beta   90.00
_cell.angle_gamma   90.00
#
_symmetry.space_group_name_H-M   'P 1'
#
loop_
_entity.id
_entity.type
_entity.pdbx_description
1 polymer ?
#
loop_
_entity_poly.entity_id
_entity_poly.type
_entity_poly.pdbx_seq_one_letter_code
_entity_poly.pdbx_strand_id
1 'polypeptide(L)'
;MATSASESALADDTCKLMKLYILCDLEGAAGVVSFEQQVYADAPGLEDARRLSTLELNALVDGCVDGGADQIVVLDGHGVGGLTFELLHERAELIMGRPLRPPFELDASFDALLLHDHHTMNHAPTGVLCHSWSSQTVDECRLNDEPIGEIGVNAATAGYFGVPTIFVSGDRDTVAEARQYVPNIESAETKVGLSRTSAISVSTSEACRRHRESGRRAVERLSHGQFKPFVIDGPFEFVTRYSSKQIADSRGPDSSLQRVDERTVRVTGDDLIDVLQRR
;
A
#
# COMPACT_ATOMS: atom_id res chain seq x y z
N MET A 1 -36.00 -38.31 -39.42
CA MET A 1 -34.78 -38.28 -38.59
C MET A 1 -33.71 -37.60 -39.41
N ALA A 2 -33.04 -36.52 -39.04
CA ALA A 2 -32.96 -35.76 -37.80
C ALA A 2 -32.81 -34.26 -38.17
N THR A 3 -33.41 -33.41 -37.36
CA THR A 3 -33.37 -31.94 -37.46
C THR A 3 -32.04 -31.41 -36.92
N SER A 4 -31.47 -30.44 -37.65
CA SER A 4 -30.34 -29.62 -37.23
C SER A 4 -30.72 -28.76 -36.01
N ALA A 5 -29.91 -28.80 -34.96
CA ALA A 5 -29.88 -27.76 -33.94
C ALA A 5 -28.45 -27.22 -33.87
N SER A 6 -28.25 -26.01 -34.39
CA SER A 6 -27.10 -25.19 -34.12
C SER A 6 -27.31 -24.54 -32.75
N GLU A 7 -26.63 -25.04 -31.73
CA GLU A 7 -26.54 -24.34 -30.44
C GLU A 7 -25.51 -23.21 -30.60
N SER A 8 -26.02 -21.99 -30.72
CA SER A 8 -25.19 -20.79 -30.57
C SER A 8 -24.74 -20.71 -29.12
N ALA A 9 -23.44 -20.86 -28.87
CA ALA A 9 -22.83 -20.43 -27.63
C ALA A 9 -22.97 -18.90 -27.53
N LEU A 10 -23.98 -18.45 -26.79
CA LEU A 10 -24.02 -17.09 -26.29
C LEU A 10 -22.86 -16.99 -25.30
N ALA A 11 -21.82 -16.26 -25.70
CA ALA A 11 -20.78 -15.84 -24.78
C ALA A 11 -21.44 -15.10 -23.62
N ASP A 12 -21.12 -15.51 -22.40
CA ASP A 12 -21.55 -14.88 -21.18
C ASP A 12 -20.87 -13.50 -21.07
N ASP A 13 -21.46 -12.52 -21.74
CA ASP A 13 -21.02 -11.12 -21.77
C ASP A 13 -21.45 -10.42 -20.48
N THR A 14 -21.11 -11.03 -19.35
CA THR A 14 -21.13 -10.32 -18.07
C THR A 14 -19.95 -9.36 -18.12
N CYS A 15 -20.23 -8.06 -18.26
CA CYS A 15 -19.24 -7.03 -17.98
C CYS A 15 -18.65 -7.32 -16.61
N LYS A 16 -17.41 -7.83 -16.57
CA LYS A 16 -16.68 -8.05 -15.33
C LYS A 16 -16.59 -6.70 -14.62
N LEU A 17 -17.23 -6.59 -13.45
CA LEU A 17 -17.18 -5.39 -12.64
C LEU A 17 -15.74 -5.14 -12.18
N MET A 18 -15.27 -3.91 -12.30
CA MET A 18 -13.94 -3.54 -11.86
C MET A 18 -13.90 -3.36 -10.34
N LYS A 19 -13.11 -4.20 -9.66
CA LYS A 19 -12.96 -4.20 -8.21
C LYS A 19 -11.57 -3.69 -7.81
N LEU A 20 -11.52 -2.56 -7.13
CA LEU A 20 -10.29 -1.95 -6.67
C LEU A 20 -10.04 -2.25 -5.19
N TYR A 21 -8.77 -2.42 -4.85
CA TYR A 21 -8.29 -2.52 -3.48
C TYR A 21 -7.39 -1.32 -3.16
N ILE A 22 -7.77 -0.51 -2.18
CA ILE A 22 -6.99 0.64 -1.71
C ILE A 22 -6.41 0.30 -0.34
N LEU A 23 -5.08 0.23 -0.25
CA LEU A 23 -4.38 0.09 1.01
C LEU A 23 -3.94 1.47 1.48
N CYS A 24 -4.48 1.91 2.62
CA CYS A 24 -4.19 3.22 3.18
C CYS A 24 -3.14 3.15 4.28
N ASP A 25 -2.30 4.17 4.31
CA ASP A 25 -1.47 4.54 5.44
C ASP A 25 -1.75 6.01 5.84
N LEU A 26 -0.90 6.65 6.64
CA LEU A 26 -1.15 8.02 7.14
C LEU A 26 -0.02 9.01 6.85
N GLU A 27 1.22 8.53 6.90
CA GLU A 27 2.43 9.32 6.88
C GLU A 27 2.58 10.12 5.58
N GLY A 28 2.01 9.65 4.47
CA GLY A 28 2.08 10.25 3.15
C GLY A 28 1.11 11.42 2.92
N ALA A 29 0.08 11.57 3.76
CA ALA A 29 -0.95 12.61 3.60
C ALA A 29 -0.37 14.03 3.59
N ALA A 30 -1.03 14.97 2.92
CA ALA A 30 -0.61 16.36 2.93
C ALA A 30 -0.71 16.95 4.35
N GLY A 31 0.30 17.71 4.76
CA GLY A 31 0.37 18.33 6.09
C GLY A 31 0.78 17.40 7.24
N VAL A 32 0.97 16.10 7.01
CA VAL A 32 1.48 15.16 8.02
C VAL A 32 3.01 15.08 7.94
N VAL A 33 3.70 15.44 9.03
CA VAL A 33 5.18 15.54 9.05
C VAL A 33 5.83 15.13 10.38
N SER A 34 5.05 14.78 11.40
CA SER A 34 5.59 14.41 12.72
C SER A 34 4.90 13.18 13.28
N PHE A 35 5.71 12.21 13.71
CA PHE A 35 5.20 11.02 14.38
C PHE A 35 4.47 11.37 15.68
N GLU A 36 5.14 12.14 16.55
CA GLU A 36 4.69 12.46 17.90
C GLU A 36 3.50 13.42 17.93
N GLN A 37 3.38 14.29 16.91
CA GLN A 37 2.30 15.27 16.85
C GLN A 37 1.09 14.76 16.06
N GLN A 38 1.25 13.81 15.13
CA GLN A 38 0.20 13.50 14.16
C GLN A 38 -0.06 12.01 13.88
N VAL A 39 0.85 11.09 14.23
CA VAL A 39 0.76 9.69 13.73
C VAL A 39 0.63 8.67 14.86
N TYR A 40 1.36 8.83 15.95
CA TYR A 40 1.30 7.87 17.06
C TYR A 40 -0.05 7.88 17.79
N ALA A 41 -0.35 6.78 18.49
CA ALA A 41 -1.64 6.55 19.17
C ALA A 41 -2.05 7.69 20.13
N ASP A 42 -1.07 8.30 20.80
CA ASP A 42 -1.23 9.36 21.79
C ASP A 42 -0.96 10.76 21.22
N ALA A 43 -0.75 10.87 19.90
CA ALA A 43 -0.43 12.12 19.25
C ALA A 43 -1.63 13.08 19.29
N PRO A 44 -1.45 14.34 19.77
CA PRO A 44 -2.55 15.28 19.96
C PRO A 44 -3.25 15.69 18.65
N GLY A 45 -2.56 15.60 17.52
CA GLY A 45 -3.07 15.92 16.18
C GLY A 45 -3.46 14.71 15.34
N LEU A 46 -3.56 13.50 15.92
CA LEU A 46 -3.90 12.28 15.18
C LEU A 46 -5.27 12.39 14.47
N GLU A 47 -6.27 12.95 15.14
CA GLU A 47 -7.61 13.13 14.54
C GLU A 47 -7.61 14.10 13.35
N ASP A 48 -6.79 15.16 13.41
CA ASP A 48 -6.62 16.06 12.28
C ASP A 48 -5.91 15.37 11.10
N ALA A 49 -4.89 14.56 11.38
CA ALA A 49 -4.20 13.76 10.37
C ALA A 49 -5.13 12.74 9.70
N ARG A 50 -5.94 12.03 10.49
CA ARG A 50 -6.97 11.10 9.99
C ARG A 50 -7.97 11.78 9.07
N ARG A 51 -8.43 12.97 9.48
CA ARG A 51 -9.35 13.78 8.68
C ARG A 51 -8.72 14.21 7.36
N LEU A 52 -7.45 14.63 7.36
CA LEU A 52 -6.71 14.99 6.15
C LEU A 52 -6.61 13.80 5.19
N SER A 53 -6.13 12.66 5.67
CA SER A 53 -6.00 11.44 4.88
C SER A 53 -7.34 10.96 4.32
N THR A 54 -8.41 11.01 5.12
CA THR A 54 -9.76 10.61 4.68
C THR A 54 -10.30 11.53 3.57
N LEU A 55 -10.01 12.83 3.62
CA LEU A 55 -10.40 13.76 2.55
C LEU A 55 -9.65 13.47 1.25
N GLU A 56 -8.37 13.11 1.33
CA GLU A 56 -7.55 12.71 0.18
C GLU A 56 -8.04 11.37 -0.39
N LEU A 57 -8.33 10.38 0.47
CA LEU A 57 -8.93 9.10 0.10
C LEU A 57 -10.27 9.27 -0.61
N ASN A 58 -11.18 10.09 -0.07
CA ASN A 58 -12.47 10.31 -0.69
C ASN A 58 -12.34 10.92 -2.09
N ALA A 59 -11.40 11.84 -2.26
CA ALA A 59 -11.11 12.41 -3.58
C ALA A 59 -10.49 11.37 -4.53
N LEU A 60 -9.67 10.45 -4.03
CA LEU A 60 -9.17 9.31 -4.80
C LEU A 60 -10.33 8.39 -5.24
N VAL A 61 -11.24 8.03 -4.33
CA VAL A 61 -12.44 7.22 -4.60
C VAL A 61 -13.29 7.84 -5.69
N ASP A 62 -13.59 9.14 -5.56
CA ASP A 62 -14.26 9.96 -6.57
C ASP A 62 -13.60 9.82 -7.95
N GLY A 63 -12.27 9.95 -8.01
CA GLY A 63 -11.50 9.83 -9.24
C GLY A 63 -11.58 8.41 -9.83
N CYS A 64 -11.47 7.39 -8.99
CA CYS A 64 -11.58 6.00 -9.41
C CYS A 64 -12.97 5.69 -9.97
N VAL A 65 -14.04 6.18 -9.34
CA VAL A 65 -15.42 6.05 -9.83
C VAL A 65 -15.58 6.75 -11.18
N ASP A 66 -15.09 7.99 -11.32
CA ASP A 66 -15.11 8.72 -12.60
C ASP A 66 -14.36 7.97 -13.71
N GLY A 67 -13.32 7.20 -13.34
CA GLY A 67 -12.54 6.38 -14.26
C GLY A 67 -13.19 5.06 -14.65
N GLY A 68 -14.29 4.66 -13.99
CA GLY A 68 -15.03 3.43 -14.27
C GLY A 68 -14.90 2.33 -13.23
N ALA A 69 -14.47 2.62 -12.00
CA ALA A 69 -14.47 1.64 -10.91
C ALA A 69 -15.88 1.31 -10.42
N ASP A 70 -16.20 0.03 -10.26
CA ASP A 70 -17.52 -0.44 -9.82
C ASP A 70 -17.55 -0.68 -8.30
N GLN A 71 -16.53 -1.37 -7.79
CA GLN A 71 -16.39 -1.74 -6.38
C GLN A 71 -15.05 -1.25 -5.83
N ILE A 72 -15.07 -0.69 -4.62
CA ILE A 72 -13.87 -0.17 -3.97
C ILE A 72 -13.84 -0.68 -2.54
N VAL A 73 -12.84 -1.50 -2.25
CA VAL A 73 -12.53 -1.97 -0.89
C VAL A 73 -11.32 -1.20 -0.40
N VAL A 74 -11.42 -0.63 0.79
CA VAL A 74 -10.37 0.15 1.44
C VAL A 74 -9.90 -0.63 2.66
N LEU A 75 -8.59 -0.73 2.87
CA LEU A 75 -8.02 -1.19 4.12
C LEU A 75 -7.34 -0.03 4.85
N ASP A 76 -7.75 0.23 6.08
CA ASP A 76 -7.01 1.10 6.99
C ASP A 76 -5.77 0.34 7.52
N GLY A 77 -4.62 0.57 6.89
CA GLY A 77 -3.36 -0.15 7.12
C GLY A 77 -2.49 0.46 8.21
N HIS A 78 -2.69 1.74 8.52
CA HIS A 78 -1.90 2.46 9.50
C HIS A 78 -2.05 1.86 10.91
N GLY A 79 -0.96 1.67 11.65
CA GLY A 79 -0.93 0.83 12.87
C GLY A 79 -2.06 1.07 13.87
N VAL A 80 -2.35 2.35 14.18
CA VAL A 80 -3.37 2.78 15.14
C VAL A 80 -4.71 3.18 14.50
N GLY A 81 -4.81 3.06 13.17
CA GLY A 81 -5.91 3.58 12.34
C GLY A 81 -5.59 4.97 11.80
N GLY A 82 -5.66 5.13 10.48
CA GLY A 82 -5.33 6.35 9.73
C GLY A 82 -6.55 7.08 9.16
N LEU A 83 -7.76 6.53 9.31
CA LEU A 83 -8.96 7.09 8.69
C LEU A 83 -10.04 7.49 9.72
N THR A 84 -10.93 8.40 9.30
CA THR A 84 -12.13 8.82 10.05
C THR A 84 -13.35 8.14 9.45
N PHE A 85 -13.92 7.15 10.14
CA PHE A 85 -15.01 6.32 9.62
C PHE A 85 -16.25 7.13 9.23
N GLU A 86 -16.65 8.12 10.02
CA GLU A 86 -17.84 8.93 9.76
C GLU A 86 -17.74 9.79 8.49
N LEU A 87 -16.53 9.96 7.96
CA LEU A 87 -16.27 10.73 6.75
C LEU A 87 -16.07 9.85 5.52
N LEU A 88 -16.07 8.52 5.64
CA LEU A 88 -15.77 7.61 4.55
C LEU A 88 -16.76 7.80 3.38
N HIS A 89 -16.24 7.84 2.16
CA HIS A 89 -17.05 7.92 0.95
C HIS A 89 -18.03 6.73 0.85
N GLU A 90 -19.30 7.01 0.52
CA GLU A 90 -20.38 6.01 0.40
C GLU A 90 -20.15 4.88 -0.63
N ARG A 91 -19.14 5.01 -1.49
CA ARG A 91 -18.78 4.03 -2.53
C ARG A 91 -17.67 3.08 -2.07
N ALA A 92 -17.10 3.32 -0.89
CA ALA A 92 -16.03 2.52 -0.32
C ALA A 92 -16.55 1.61 0.80
N GLU A 93 -16.07 0.36 0.81
CA GLU A 93 -16.22 -0.57 1.92
C GLU A 93 -14.92 -0.66 2.71
N LEU A 94 -14.96 -0.52 4.04
CA LEU A 94 -13.76 -0.40 4.86
C LEU A 94 -13.45 -1.68 5.65
N ILE A 95 -12.23 -2.18 5.46
CA ILE A 95 -11.55 -3.13 6.34
C ILE A 95 -10.80 -2.33 7.41
N MET A 96 -11.22 -2.47 8.66
CA MET A 96 -10.63 -1.76 9.80
C MET A 96 -10.56 -2.66 11.05
N GLY A 97 -9.73 -2.25 12.01
CA GLY A 97 -9.46 -3.03 13.23
C GLY A 97 -8.26 -3.95 13.07
N ARG A 98 -7.91 -4.64 14.16
CA ARG A 98 -6.73 -5.50 14.29
C ARG A 98 -7.08 -6.76 15.09
N PRO A 99 -6.38 -7.90 14.90
CA PRO A 99 -5.23 -8.10 14.02
C PRO A 99 -5.62 -8.32 12.55
N LEU A 100 -4.78 -7.84 11.63
CA LEU A 100 -4.80 -8.19 10.21
C LEU A 100 -3.47 -8.87 9.85
N ARG A 101 -3.51 -9.85 8.96
CA ARG A 101 -2.31 -10.60 8.53
C ARG A 101 -2.23 -10.60 7.01
N PRO A 102 -1.02 -10.61 6.41
CA PRO A 102 -0.88 -10.83 4.97
C PRO A 102 -1.69 -12.05 4.52
N PRO A 103 -2.41 -11.99 3.39
CA PRO A 103 -2.36 -10.93 2.37
C PRO A 103 -3.27 -9.73 2.61
N PHE A 104 -3.84 -9.60 3.82
CA PHE A 104 -4.73 -8.50 4.20
C PHE A 104 -6.02 -8.44 3.37
N GLU A 105 -6.68 -9.58 3.18
CA GLU A 105 -7.88 -9.73 2.33
C GLU A 105 -7.67 -9.42 0.84
N LEU A 106 -6.44 -9.13 0.39
CA LEU A 106 -6.12 -9.07 -1.03
C LEU A 106 -6.02 -10.47 -1.64
N ASP A 107 -6.67 -10.65 -2.79
CA ASP A 107 -6.65 -11.88 -3.57
C ASP A 107 -6.77 -11.59 -5.08
N ALA A 108 -6.87 -12.64 -5.90
CA ALA A 108 -6.99 -12.54 -7.35
C ALA A 108 -8.36 -12.04 -7.85
N SER A 109 -9.33 -11.74 -6.96
CA SER A 109 -10.63 -11.17 -7.34
C SER A 109 -10.56 -9.67 -7.61
N PHE A 110 -9.49 -9.00 -7.16
CA PHE A 110 -9.27 -7.58 -7.41
C PHE A 110 -8.59 -7.34 -8.76
N ASP A 111 -8.92 -6.21 -9.39
CA ASP A 111 -8.35 -5.81 -10.67
C ASP A 111 -7.14 -4.88 -10.52
N ALA A 112 -6.99 -4.20 -9.38
CA ALA A 112 -5.83 -3.38 -9.07
C ALA A 112 -5.67 -3.06 -7.58
N LEU A 113 -4.40 -2.82 -7.21
CA LEU A 113 -3.98 -2.23 -5.94
C LEU A 113 -3.69 -0.72 -6.11
N LEU A 114 -4.15 0.08 -5.16
CA LEU A 114 -3.80 1.48 -4.99
C LEU A 114 -3.20 1.68 -3.60
N LEU A 115 -2.06 2.36 -3.52
CA LEU A 115 -1.36 2.67 -2.27
C LEU A 115 -1.64 4.12 -1.89
N HIS A 116 -2.48 4.34 -0.88
CA HIS A 116 -2.93 5.67 -0.45
C HIS A 116 -2.15 6.15 0.76
N ASP A 117 -1.59 7.35 0.69
CA ASP A 117 -0.84 8.05 1.75
C ASP A 117 0.35 7.26 2.33
N HIS A 118 1.05 6.54 1.46
CA HIS A 118 2.24 5.80 1.84
C HIS A 118 3.48 6.69 2.01
N HIS A 119 4.50 6.11 2.65
CA HIS A 119 5.82 6.68 2.83
C HIS A 119 6.91 5.75 2.30
N THR A 120 8.11 6.29 2.15
CA THR A 120 9.30 5.51 1.76
C THR A 120 9.78 4.57 2.86
N MET A 121 10.51 3.53 2.43
CA MET A 121 11.28 2.68 3.32
C MET A 121 12.28 3.48 4.17
N ASN A 122 12.73 2.89 5.28
CA ASN A 122 13.68 3.58 6.15
C ASN A 122 14.97 3.97 5.41
N HIS A 123 15.68 4.97 5.94
CA HIS A 123 16.92 5.53 5.37
C HIS A 123 16.79 6.27 4.04
N ALA A 124 15.56 6.52 3.55
CA ALA A 124 15.34 7.49 2.49
C ALA A 124 15.83 8.89 2.95
N PRO A 125 16.78 9.54 2.24
CA PRO A 125 17.44 10.75 2.73
C PRO A 125 16.51 11.92 3.06
N THR A 126 15.49 12.12 2.21
CA THR A 126 14.50 13.18 2.34
C THR A 126 13.08 12.64 2.52
N GLY A 127 12.92 11.32 2.63
CA GLY A 127 11.62 10.68 2.81
C GLY A 127 10.94 11.11 4.10
N VAL A 128 9.80 11.79 3.98
CA VAL A 128 9.03 12.27 5.13
C VAL A 128 8.49 11.07 5.89
N LEU A 129 8.79 10.99 7.18
CA LEU A 129 8.43 9.91 8.08
C LEU A 129 8.89 8.53 7.60
N CYS A 130 9.98 8.48 6.84
CA CYS A 130 10.50 7.24 6.29
C CYS A 130 10.78 6.19 7.38
N HIS A 131 10.27 4.97 7.16
CA HIS A 131 10.48 3.80 8.00
C HIS A 131 9.99 2.52 7.28
N SER A 132 10.10 1.35 7.92
CA SER A 132 9.55 0.09 7.40
C SER A 132 8.86 -0.68 8.51
N TRP A 133 7.54 -0.84 8.44
CA TRP A 133 6.60 -1.40 9.43
C TRP A 133 6.55 -0.70 10.79
N SER A 134 7.69 -0.39 11.38
CA SER A 134 7.77 0.25 12.69
C SER A 134 8.95 1.20 12.74
N SER A 135 8.65 2.48 12.79
CA SER A 135 9.62 3.57 12.97
C SER A 135 10.43 3.47 14.26
N GLN A 136 9.96 2.67 15.23
CA GLN A 136 10.57 2.47 16.54
C GLN A 136 11.45 1.22 16.59
N THR A 137 11.09 0.16 15.85
CA THR A 137 11.68 -1.16 16.07
C THR A 137 12.46 -1.73 14.89
N VAL A 138 12.15 -1.32 13.66
CA VAL A 138 12.78 -1.84 12.45
C VAL A 138 13.76 -0.81 11.90
N ASP A 139 14.97 -1.26 11.60
CA ASP A 139 16.02 -0.48 10.97
C ASP A 139 15.95 -0.66 9.44
N GLU A 140 15.90 -1.90 8.96
CA GLU A 140 15.95 -2.22 7.53
C GLU A 140 15.21 -3.54 7.27
N CYS A 141 14.57 -3.64 6.11
CA CYS A 141 14.04 -4.88 5.56
C CYS A 141 14.67 -5.16 4.20
N ARG A 142 14.90 -6.44 3.88
CA ARG A 142 15.31 -6.89 2.55
C ARG A 142 14.46 -8.08 2.11
N LEU A 143 14.22 -8.17 0.80
CA LEU A 143 13.64 -9.35 0.15
C LEU A 143 14.58 -9.78 -0.97
N ASN A 144 15.10 -11.02 -0.87
CA ASN A 144 16.09 -11.56 -1.80
C ASN A 144 17.31 -10.64 -1.95
N ASP A 145 17.90 -10.26 -0.81
CA ASP A 145 19.06 -9.35 -0.68
C ASP A 145 18.86 -7.89 -1.12
N GLU A 146 17.70 -7.53 -1.69
CA GLU A 146 17.39 -6.15 -2.09
C GLU A 146 16.63 -5.41 -0.97
N PRO A 147 17.02 -4.16 -0.63
CA PRO A 147 16.26 -3.31 0.29
C PRO A 147 14.81 -3.16 -0.14
N ILE A 148 13.87 -3.34 0.80
CA ILE A 148 12.45 -3.26 0.49
C ILE A 148 11.64 -2.63 1.63
N GLY A 149 10.74 -1.72 1.26
CA GLY A 149 9.74 -1.14 2.16
C GLY A 149 8.37 -1.78 2.03
N GLU A 150 7.40 -1.12 2.66
CA GLU A 150 5.99 -1.51 2.60
C GLU A 150 5.43 -1.37 1.18
N ILE A 151 5.81 -0.32 0.43
CA ILE A 151 5.41 -0.13 -0.97
C ILE A 151 5.80 -1.34 -1.82
N GLY A 152 7.07 -1.76 -1.74
CA GLY A 152 7.59 -2.90 -2.50
C GLY A 152 6.94 -4.22 -2.09
N VAL A 153 6.79 -4.47 -0.79
CA VAL A 153 6.13 -5.69 -0.30
C VAL A 153 4.65 -5.75 -0.67
N ASN A 154 3.92 -4.64 -0.57
CA ASN A 154 2.51 -4.58 -0.94
C ASN A 154 2.33 -4.77 -2.45
N ALA A 155 3.20 -4.16 -3.27
CA ALA A 155 3.20 -4.38 -4.72
C ALA A 155 3.54 -5.82 -5.10
N ALA A 156 4.51 -6.45 -4.42
CA ALA A 156 4.85 -7.86 -4.64
C ALA A 156 3.73 -8.80 -4.19
N THR A 157 3.06 -8.48 -3.08
CA THR A 157 1.89 -9.23 -2.59
C THR A 157 0.74 -9.16 -3.60
N ALA A 158 0.45 -7.99 -4.16
CA ALA A 158 -0.53 -7.86 -5.24
C ALA A 158 -0.11 -8.64 -6.49
N GLY A 159 1.18 -8.53 -6.86
CA GLY A 159 1.74 -9.23 -8.01
C GLY A 159 1.66 -10.75 -7.90
N TYR A 160 1.82 -11.31 -6.71
CA TYR A 160 1.62 -12.74 -6.42
C TYR A 160 0.22 -13.22 -6.83
N PHE A 161 -0.81 -12.38 -6.68
CA PHE A 161 -2.18 -12.68 -7.12
C PHE A 161 -2.49 -12.24 -8.55
N GLY A 162 -1.49 -11.75 -9.30
CA GLY A 162 -1.68 -11.21 -10.65
C GLY A 162 -2.34 -9.82 -10.67
N VAL A 163 -2.40 -9.14 -9.53
CA VAL A 163 -3.03 -7.82 -9.39
C VAL A 163 -1.97 -6.72 -9.60
N PRO A 164 -2.14 -5.82 -10.58
CA PRO A 164 -1.22 -4.70 -10.78
C PRO A 164 -1.43 -3.59 -9.74
N THR A 165 -0.33 -3.00 -9.27
CA THR A 165 -0.38 -1.71 -8.55
C THR A 165 -0.43 -0.57 -9.55
N ILE A 166 -1.45 0.28 -9.47
CA ILE A 166 -1.70 1.32 -10.49
C ILE A 166 -1.50 2.75 -9.99
N PHE A 167 -1.52 2.94 -8.67
CA PHE A 167 -1.49 4.25 -8.03
C PHE A 167 -0.69 4.24 -6.73
N VAL A 168 0.01 5.34 -6.46
CA VAL A 168 0.60 5.65 -5.15
C VAL A 168 0.40 7.12 -4.79
N SER A 169 0.16 7.44 -3.52
CA SER A 169 0.29 8.80 -3.00
C SER A 169 1.21 8.89 -1.80
N GLY A 170 1.81 10.06 -1.62
CA GLY A 170 2.81 10.34 -0.59
C GLY A 170 3.70 11.50 -0.99
N ASP A 171 4.89 11.57 -0.38
CA ASP A 171 5.89 12.56 -0.77
C ASP A 171 6.59 12.21 -2.11
N ARG A 172 7.41 13.12 -2.62
CA ARG A 172 8.17 12.90 -3.86
C ARG A 172 9.01 11.63 -3.84
N ASP A 173 9.63 11.33 -2.70
CA ASP A 173 10.52 10.17 -2.57
C ASP A 173 9.69 8.87 -2.56
N THR A 174 8.47 8.88 -2.02
CA THR A 174 7.50 7.77 -2.08
C THR A 174 7.16 7.45 -3.53
N VAL A 175 6.90 8.48 -4.35
CA VAL A 175 6.65 8.29 -5.78
C VAL A 175 7.90 7.77 -6.50
N ALA A 176 9.08 8.23 -6.12
CA ALA A 176 10.34 7.75 -6.69
C ALA A 176 10.61 6.28 -6.35
N GLU A 177 10.35 5.85 -5.11
CA GLU A 177 10.47 4.45 -4.67
C GLU A 177 9.47 3.56 -5.41
N ALA A 178 8.18 3.95 -5.46
CA ALA A 178 7.15 3.16 -6.14
C ALA A 178 7.46 2.92 -7.63
N ARG A 179 8.08 3.91 -8.31
CA ARG A 179 8.51 3.79 -9.70
C ARG A 179 9.66 2.80 -9.93
N GLN A 180 10.37 2.39 -8.88
CA GLN A 180 11.35 1.31 -8.99
C GLN A 180 10.67 -0.04 -9.23
N TYR A 181 9.47 -0.24 -8.66
CA TYR A 181 8.70 -1.47 -8.80
C TYR A 181 7.72 -1.41 -9.98
N VAL A 182 7.05 -0.26 -10.18
CA VAL A 182 6.09 -0.03 -11.26
C VAL A 182 6.46 1.28 -11.99
N PRO A 183 7.30 1.23 -13.03
CA PRO A 183 7.88 2.43 -13.66
C PRO A 183 6.87 3.46 -14.18
N ASN A 184 5.68 3.01 -14.56
CA ASN A 184 4.64 3.85 -15.14
C ASN A 184 3.43 4.07 -14.21
N ILE A 185 3.59 3.83 -12.90
CA ILE A 185 2.55 4.05 -11.88
C ILE A 185 2.01 5.49 -11.94
N GLU A 186 0.70 5.66 -11.79
CA GLU A 186 0.12 6.99 -11.54
C GLU A 186 0.39 7.40 -10.10
N SER A 187 0.45 8.71 -9.84
CA SER A 187 0.81 9.17 -8.51
C SER A 187 0.24 10.53 -8.15
N ALA A 188 -0.09 10.71 -6.87
CA ALA A 188 -0.36 12.03 -6.29
C ALA A 188 0.75 12.41 -5.28
N GLU A 189 1.68 13.27 -5.70
CA GLU A 189 2.70 13.86 -4.81
C GLU A 189 2.02 14.93 -3.93
N THR A 190 2.00 14.74 -2.62
CA THR A 190 1.37 15.64 -1.63
C THR A 190 2.38 16.63 -1.05
N LYS A 191 3.66 16.26 -1.00
CA LYS A 191 4.72 17.05 -0.38
C LYS A 191 6.11 16.73 -0.92
N VAL A 192 7.02 17.67 -0.69
CA VAL A 192 8.45 17.52 -0.97
C VAL A 192 9.19 17.50 0.37
N GLY A 193 9.87 16.41 0.67
CA GLY A 193 10.64 16.28 1.90
C GLY A 193 11.86 17.20 1.93
N LEU A 194 12.09 17.80 3.11
CA LEU A 194 13.31 18.57 3.44
C LEU A 194 14.16 17.80 4.46
N SER A 195 13.52 16.99 5.28
CA SER A 195 14.11 16.01 6.20
C SER A 195 13.07 14.94 6.52
N ARG A 196 13.46 13.93 7.32
CA ARG A 196 12.53 12.91 7.82
C ARG A 196 11.29 13.48 8.53
N THR A 197 11.32 14.70 9.04
CA THR A 197 10.19 15.29 9.79
C THR A 197 9.87 16.72 9.36
N SER A 198 10.23 17.10 8.13
CA SER A 198 9.90 18.41 7.59
C SER A 198 9.71 18.36 6.08
N ALA A 199 8.74 19.13 5.57
CA ALA A 199 8.35 19.09 4.17
C ALA A 199 7.76 20.42 3.70
N ILE A 200 7.81 20.64 2.38
CA ILE A 200 6.97 21.61 1.68
C ILE A 200 5.72 20.86 1.23
N SER A 201 4.61 21.03 1.94
CA SER A 201 3.34 20.38 1.63
C SER A 201 2.44 21.27 0.76
N VAL A 202 1.68 20.64 -0.14
CA VAL A 202 0.54 21.33 -0.78
C VAL A 202 -0.61 21.47 0.21
N SER A 203 -1.60 22.30 -0.11
CA SER A 203 -2.83 22.41 0.68
C SER A 203 -3.69 21.15 0.53
N THR A 204 -4.54 20.85 1.52
CA THR A 204 -5.49 19.74 1.45
C THR A 204 -6.32 19.76 0.17
N SER A 205 -6.81 20.92 -0.25
CA SER A 205 -7.59 21.07 -1.50
C SER A 205 -6.80 20.67 -2.74
N GLU A 206 -5.51 21.00 -2.81
CA GLU A 206 -4.64 20.64 -3.92
C GLU A 206 -4.28 19.15 -3.87
N ALA A 207 -4.06 18.59 -2.67
CA ALA A 207 -3.85 17.16 -2.49
C ALA A 207 -5.08 16.36 -2.95
N CYS A 208 -6.29 16.73 -2.53
CA CYS A 208 -7.55 16.11 -2.99
C CYS A 208 -7.69 16.22 -4.52
N ARG A 209 -7.40 17.38 -5.12
CA ARG A 209 -7.44 17.56 -6.59
C ARG A 209 -6.49 16.57 -7.29
N ARG A 210 -5.25 16.45 -6.81
CA ARG A 210 -4.25 15.51 -7.36
C ARG A 210 -4.69 14.05 -7.23
N HIS A 211 -5.27 13.67 -6.09
CA HIS A 211 -5.81 12.33 -5.86
C HIS A 211 -6.94 12.02 -6.84
N ARG A 212 -7.93 12.90 -6.99
CA ARG A 212 -9.04 12.69 -7.95
C ARG A 212 -8.55 12.56 -9.38
N GLU A 213 -7.72 13.51 -9.83
CA GLU A 213 -7.23 13.51 -11.21
C GLU A 213 -6.37 12.28 -11.52
N SER A 214 -5.52 11.86 -10.58
CA SER A 214 -4.60 10.74 -10.78
C SER A 214 -5.27 9.40 -10.59
N GLY A 215 -6.22 9.27 -9.66
CA GLY A 215 -7.09 8.10 -9.52
C GLY A 215 -7.87 7.81 -10.80
N ARG A 216 -8.51 8.84 -11.38
CA ARG A 216 -9.22 8.72 -12.67
C ARG A 216 -8.30 8.21 -13.76
N ARG A 217 -7.13 8.84 -13.93
CA ARG A 217 -6.14 8.40 -14.93
C ARG A 217 -5.64 6.98 -14.67
N ALA A 218 -5.44 6.59 -13.42
CA ALA A 218 -4.97 5.25 -13.07
C ALA A 218 -5.97 4.19 -13.53
N VAL A 219 -7.25 4.39 -13.21
CA VAL A 219 -8.34 3.49 -13.60
C VAL A 219 -8.53 3.45 -15.13
N GLU A 220 -8.51 4.62 -15.79
CA GLU A 220 -8.55 4.68 -17.25
C GLU A 220 -7.37 3.95 -17.89
N ARG A 221 -6.15 4.11 -17.39
CA ARG A 221 -4.96 3.43 -17.93
C ARG A 221 -4.98 1.92 -17.65
N LEU A 222 -5.59 1.50 -16.53
CA LEU A 222 -5.81 0.09 -16.22
C LEU A 222 -6.71 -0.58 -17.26
N SER A 223 -7.83 0.04 -17.64
CA SER A 223 -8.74 -0.52 -18.65
C SER A 223 -8.10 -0.67 -20.03
N HIS A 224 -7.04 0.10 -20.31
CA HIS A 224 -6.21 -0.02 -21.50
C HIS A 224 -5.02 -1.01 -21.35
N GLY A 225 -4.95 -1.77 -20.26
CA GLY A 225 -3.92 -2.79 -20.04
C GLY A 225 -2.50 -2.24 -19.86
N GLN A 226 -2.35 -1.01 -19.35
CA GLN A 226 -1.05 -0.34 -19.28
C GLN A 226 -0.21 -0.72 -18.07
N PHE A 227 -0.73 -1.48 -17.11
CA PHE A 227 0.01 -1.87 -15.91
C PHE A 227 0.33 -3.36 -15.93
N LYS A 228 1.50 -3.71 -15.40
CA LYS A 228 1.91 -5.10 -15.20
C LYS A 228 2.05 -5.36 -13.71
N PRO A 229 1.60 -6.52 -13.21
CA PRO A 229 1.87 -6.91 -11.84
C PRO A 229 3.38 -6.98 -11.57
N PHE A 230 3.81 -6.47 -10.41
CA PHE A 230 5.20 -6.58 -9.97
C PHE A 230 5.41 -7.92 -9.28
N VAL A 231 6.05 -8.86 -9.98
CA VAL A 231 6.25 -10.23 -9.50
C VAL A 231 7.72 -10.42 -9.14
N ILE A 232 7.96 -11.04 -7.99
CA ILE A 232 9.28 -11.50 -7.56
C ILE A 232 9.25 -13.03 -7.61
N ASP A 233 10.22 -13.62 -8.30
CA ASP A 233 10.35 -15.07 -8.37
C ASP A 233 10.98 -15.63 -7.09
N GLY A 234 10.46 -16.77 -6.64
CA GLY A 234 11.02 -17.51 -5.52
C GLY A 234 12.35 -18.23 -5.86
N PRO A 235 13.04 -18.80 -4.86
CA PRO A 235 12.66 -18.80 -3.44
C PRO A 235 12.76 -17.42 -2.81
N PHE A 236 12.06 -17.22 -1.69
CA PHE A 236 12.01 -15.96 -0.97
C PHE A 236 12.85 -16.03 0.30
N GLU A 237 13.70 -15.03 0.51
CA GLU A 237 14.35 -14.72 1.79
C GLU A 237 13.96 -13.31 2.23
N PHE A 238 13.18 -13.22 3.31
CA PHE A 238 12.86 -11.95 3.95
C PHE A 238 13.76 -11.74 5.17
N VAL A 239 14.51 -10.65 5.18
CA VAL A 239 15.45 -10.30 6.24
C VAL A 239 14.98 -9.02 6.93
N THR A 240 14.86 -9.08 8.25
CA THR A 240 14.52 -7.91 9.09
C THR A 240 15.68 -7.61 10.02
N ARG A 241 16.24 -6.40 9.91
CA ARG A 241 17.19 -5.85 10.86
C ARG A 241 16.45 -4.93 11.82
N TYR A 242 16.51 -5.22 13.11
CA TYR A 242 15.89 -4.40 14.15
C TYR A 242 16.82 -3.30 14.64
N SER A 243 16.25 -2.26 15.28
CA SER A 243 16.99 -1.10 15.80
C SER A 243 17.89 -1.44 16.99
N SER A 244 17.62 -2.54 17.70
CA SER A 244 18.46 -3.01 18.81
C SER A 244 18.45 -4.53 18.97
N LYS A 245 19.48 -5.06 19.63
CA LYS A 245 19.55 -6.48 20.00
C LYS A 245 18.37 -6.91 20.87
N GLN A 246 17.95 -6.06 21.81
CA GLN A 246 16.85 -6.37 22.72
C GLN A 246 15.54 -6.61 21.97
N ILE A 247 15.24 -5.80 20.95
CA ILE A 247 14.06 -5.98 20.10
C ILE A 247 14.18 -7.25 19.27
N ALA A 248 15.37 -7.51 18.74
CA ALA A 248 15.63 -8.72 17.99
C ALA A 248 15.41 -9.97 18.87
N ASP A 249 15.90 -9.96 20.11
CA ASP A 249 15.72 -11.04 21.09
C ASP A 249 14.24 -11.21 21.52
N SER A 250 13.47 -10.11 21.61
CA SER A 250 12.06 -10.16 22.03
C SER A 250 11.12 -10.79 21.00
N ARG A 251 11.57 -10.97 19.75
CA ARG A 251 10.81 -11.75 18.74
C ARG A 251 10.75 -13.24 19.08
N GLY A 252 11.52 -13.68 20.08
CA GLY A 252 11.49 -15.04 20.61
C GLY A 252 12.12 -16.06 19.65
N PRO A 253 12.30 -17.31 20.11
CA PRO A 253 12.65 -18.42 19.24
C PRO A 253 11.40 -18.89 18.50
N ASP A 254 10.87 -18.09 17.58
CA ASP A 254 9.98 -18.67 16.57
C ASP A 254 10.81 -19.62 15.71
N SER A 255 10.39 -20.88 15.60
CA SER A 255 11.04 -21.88 14.75
C SER A 255 11.19 -21.43 13.29
N SER A 256 10.36 -20.47 12.85
CA SER A 256 10.40 -19.91 11.51
C SER A 256 11.43 -18.79 11.32
N LEU A 257 11.84 -18.11 12.40
CA LEU A 257 12.77 -16.98 12.39
C LEU A 257 14.20 -17.44 12.71
N GLN A 258 15.08 -17.38 11.72
CA GLN A 258 16.49 -17.71 11.89
C GLN A 258 17.27 -16.47 12.29
N ARG A 259 17.98 -16.52 13.42
CA ARG A 259 18.92 -15.48 13.84
C ARG A 259 20.12 -15.43 12.87
N VAL A 260 20.36 -14.28 12.25
CA VAL A 260 21.52 -14.05 11.36
C VAL A 260 22.66 -13.40 12.13
N ASP A 261 22.37 -12.34 12.88
CA ASP A 261 23.30 -11.65 13.77
C ASP A 261 22.55 -11.07 14.98
N GLU A 262 23.22 -10.32 15.87
CA GLU A 262 22.63 -9.77 17.09
C GLU A 262 21.35 -8.94 16.90
N ARG A 263 21.14 -8.35 15.72
CA ARG A 263 20.01 -7.47 15.37
C ARG A 263 19.17 -7.98 14.21
N THR A 264 19.64 -8.98 13.47
CA THR A 264 19.04 -9.42 12.20
C THR A 264 18.40 -10.81 12.33
N VAL A 265 17.18 -10.94 11.83
CA VAL A 265 16.48 -12.22 11.63
C VAL A 265 16.18 -12.43 10.15
N ARG A 266 16.00 -13.69 9.75
CA ARG A 266 15.55 -14.04 8.41
C ARG A 266 14.47 -15.11 8.44
N VAL A 267 13.64 -15.08 7.42
CA VAL A 267 12.64 -16.10 7.10
C VAL A 267 12.80 -16.50 5.64
N THR A 268 12.81 -17.80 5.37
CA THR A 268 12.89 -18.33 4.00
C THR A 268 11.68 -19.19 3.67
N GLY A 269 11.33 -19.29 2.39
CA GLY A 269 10.28 -20.19 1.90
C GLY A 269 10.08 -20.08 0.38
N ASP A 270 9.32 -21.02 -0.18
CA ASP A 270 9.01 -21.03 -1.61
C ASP A 270 7.72 -20.26 -1.94
N ASP A 271 6.95 -19.90 -0.92
CA ASP A 271 5.71 -19.14 -1.03
C ASP A 271 5.84 -17.77 -0.37
N LEU A 272 5.57 -16.71 -1.14
CA LEU A 272 5.72 -15.34 -0.66
C LEU A 272 4.80 -15.07 0.53
N ILE A 273 3.52 -15.45 0.44
CA ILE A 273 2.52 -15.13 1.47
C ILE A 273 2.87 -15.81 2.79
N ASP A 274 3.27 -17.08 2.76
CA ASP A 274 3.74 -17.79 3.94
C ASP A 274 4.98 -17.13 4.57
N VAL A 275 5.99 -16.74 3.77
CA VAL A 275 7.16 -15.99 4.27
C VAL A 275 6.73 -14.67 4.92
N LEU A 276 5.82 -13.95 4.27
CA LEU A 276 5.31 -12.68 4.76
C LEU A 276 4.47 -12.81 6.04
N GLN A 277 3.81 -13.94 6.29
CA GLN A 277 3.08 -14.20 7.53
C GLN A 277 4.00 -14.55 8.72
N ARG A 278 5.22 -15.00 8.44
CA ARG A 278 6.20 -15.48 9.45
C ARG A 278 7.29 -14.46 9.80
N ARG A 279 7.43 -13.36 9.04
CA ARG A 279 8.50 -12.35 9.20
C ARG A 279 8.37 -11.45 10.44
#